data_AF-A0A1H3Q7N3-F1
#
_entry.id   AF-A0A1H3Q7N3-F1
#
_cell.length_a   1.000
_cell.length_b   1.000
_cell.length_c   1.000
_cell.angle_alpha   90.00
_cell.angle_beta   90.00
_cell.angle_gamma   90.00
#
_symmetry.space_group_name_H-M   'P 1'
#
loop_
_entity.id
_entity.type
_entity.pdbx_description
1 polymer ?
#
loop_
_entity_poly.entity_id
_entity_poly.type
_entity_poly.pdbx_seq_one_letter_code
_entity_poly.pdbx_strand_id
1 'polypeptide(L)' 'MVIFVDQHKEQYGVKPICKQIQIAPASYYEHKARERDPDRLPDRIKRDKELESDIQRVWKNN' A
#
# COMPACT_ATOMS: atom_id res chain seq x y z
N MET A 1 1.29 -6.17 3.33
CA MET A 1 0.17 -7.12 3.15
C MET A 1 -0.12 -7.41 1.69
N VAL A 2 -0.20 -6.40 0.81
CA VAL A 2 -0.52 -6.60 -0.62
C VAL A 2 0.52 -7.44 -1.35
N ILE A 3 1.80 -7.32 -1.00
CA ILE A 3 2.90 -8.14 -1.56
C ILE A 3 2.64 -9.63 -1.34
N PHE A 4 2.19 -10.04 -0.15
CA PHE A 4 1.91 -11.44 0.15
C PHE A 4 0.77 -11.99 -0.72
N VAL A 5 -0.29 -11.19 -0.90
CA VAL A 5 -1.41 -11.55 -1.79
C VAL A 5 -0.93 -11.62 -3.24
N ASP A 6 -0.10 -10.67 -3.68
CA ASP A 6 0.43 -10.65 -5.05
C ASP A 6 1.31 -11.87 -5.37
N GLN A 7 2.09 -12.35 -4.41
CA GLN A 7 2.95 -13.53 -4.57
C GLN A 7 2.18 -14.85 -4.71
N HIS A 8 0.99 -14.93 -4.11
CA HIS A 8 0.27 -16.20 -3.95
C HIS A 8 -1.08 -16.24 -4.70
N LYS A 9 -1.54 -15.11 -5.26
CA LYS A 9 -2.84 -15.01 -5.94
C LYS A 9 -3.00 -15.93 -7.14
N GLU A 10 -1.92 -16.29 -7.83
CA GLU A 10 -1.98 -17.19 -8.98
C GLU A 10 -2.31 -18.62 -8.56
N GLN A 11 -1.81 -19.04 -7.40
CA GLN A 11 -2.03 -20.40 -6.89
C GLN A 11 -3.34 -20.55 -6.11
N TYR A 12 -3.72 -19.54 -5.31
CA TYR A 12 -4.84 -19.66 -4.36
C TYR A 12 -5.98 -18.66 -4.62
N GLY A 13 -5.80 -17.68 -5.49
CA GLY A 13 -6.74 -16.59 -5.69
C GLY A 13 -6.73 -15.55 -4.58
N VAL A 14 -7.22 -14.35 -4.87
CA VAL A 14 -7.19 -13.21 -3.94
C VAL A 14 -8.10 -13.41 -2.72
N LYS A 15 -9.33 -13.89 -2.94
CA LYS A 15 -10.36 -14.02 -1.87
C LYS A 15 -9.94 -15.00 -0.76
N PRO A 16 -9.44 -16.21 -1.06
CA PRO A 16 -9.00 -17.16 -0.03
C PRO A 16 -7.86 -16.61 0.83
N ILE A 17 -6.87 -15.97 0.20
CA ILE A 17 -5.73 -15.37 0.92
C ILE A 17 -6.21 -14.23 1.84
N CYS A 18 -7.06 -13.33 1.32
CA CYS A 18 -7.60 -12.22 2.10
C CYS A 18 -8.37 -12.70 3.34
N LYS A 19 -9.09 -13.83 3.23
CA LYS A 19 -9.77 -14.46 4.37
C LYS A 19 -8.79 -14.94 5.44
N GLN A 20 -7.67 -15.53 5.04
CA GLN A 20 -6.67 -16.07 5.96
C GLN A 20 -5.94 -14.98 6.76
N ILE A 21 -5.57 -13.89 6.10
CA ILE A 21 -4.90 -12.73 6.74
C ILE A 21 -5.90 -11.70 7.29
N GLN A 22 -7.18 -12.03 7.29
CA GLN A 22 -8.28 -11.23 7.86
C GLN A 22 -8.36 -9.80 7.31
N ILE A 23 -8.21 -9.63 6.00
CA ILE A 23 -8.44 -8.36 5.31
C ILE A 23 -9.63 -8.45 4.36
N ALA A 24 -10.27 -7.32 4.10
CA ALA A 24 -11.28 -7.25 3.06
C ALA A 24 -10.62 -7.32 1.67
N PRO A 25 -11.14 -8.13 0.72
CA PRO A 25 -10.67 -8.11 -0.67
C PRO A 25 -10.75 -6.72 -1.31
N ALA A 26 -11.74 -5.91 -0.90
CA ALA A 26 -11.86 -4.52 -1.34
C ALA A 26 -10.62 -3.69 -1.01
N SER A 27 -10.04 -3.87 0.18
CA SER A 27 -8.81 -3.16 0.59
C SER A 27 -7.61 -3.56 -0.26
N TYR A 28 -7.51 -4.82 -0.68
CA TYR A 28 -6.48 -5.25 -1.63
C TYR A 28 -6.64 -4.54 -2.98
N TYR A 29 -7.84 -4.55 -3.57
CA TYR A 29 -8.08 -3.90 -4.85
C TYR A 29 -7.92 -2.38 -4.79
N GLU A 30 -8.31 -1.74 -3.69
CA GLU A 30 -8.10 -0.32 -3.47
C GLU A 30 -6.61 0.02 -3.44
N HIS A 31 -5.79 -0.80 -2.78
CA HIS A 31 -4.35 -0.62 -2.80
C HIS A 31 -3.76 -0.78 -4.21
N LYS A 32 -4.19 -1.79 -4.98
CA LYS A 32 -3.77 -1.93 -6.39
C LYS A 32 -4.24 -0.76 -7.27
N ALA A 33 -5.39 -0.15 -6.97
CA ALA A 33 -5.87 1.04 -7.64
C ALA A 33 -4.99 2.26 -7.32
N ARG A 34 -4.62 2.45 -6.05
CA ARG A 34 -3.71 3.53 -5.60
C ARG A 34 -2.29 3.38 -6.16
N GLU A 35 -1.82 2.16 -6.39
CA GLU A 35 -0.52 1.91 -7.06
C GLU A 35 -0.54 2.33 -8.53
N ARG A 36 -1.66 2.13 -9.23
CA ARG A 36 -1.83 2.51 -10.65
C ARG A 36 -2.10 3.99 -10.82
N ASP A 37 -2.82 4.58 -9.88
CA ASP A 37 -3.28 5.96 -9.90
C ASP A 37 -2.92 6.63 -8.57
N PRO A 38 -1.74 7.31 -8.52
CA PRO A 38 -1.28 8.03 -7.34
C PRO A 38 -2.23 9.14 -6.88
N ASP A 39 -3.12 9.64 -7.74
CA ASP A 39 -4.05 10.72 -7.37
C ASP A 39 -5.14 10.20 -6.42
N ARG A 40 -5.46 8.90 -6.46
CA ARG A 40 -6.35 8.22 -5.52
C ARG A 40 -5.77 8.03 -4.12
N LEU A 41 -4.51 8.39 -3.89
CA LEU A 41 -3.95 8.36 -2.55
C LEU A 41 -4.66 9.38 -1.66
N PRO A 42 -5.04 9.01 -0.42
CA PRO A 42 -5.53 9.97 0.55
C PRO A 42 -4.53 11.11 0.77
N ASP A 43 -5.03 12.33 0.97
CA ASP A 43 -4.19 13.52 1.15
C ASP A 43 -3.19 13.40 2.31
N ARG A 44 -3.54 12.64 3.36
CA ARG A 44 -2.61 12.33 4.44
C ARG A 44 -1.36 11.60 3.94
N ILE A 45 -1.52 10.58 3.09
CA ILE A 45 -0.38 9.81 2.57
C ILE A 45 0.49 10.67 1.66
N LYS A 46 -0.11 11.58 0.88
CA LYS A 46 0.63 12.54 0.06
C LYS A 46 1.50 13.45 0.94
N ARG A 47 0.91 14.05 1.98
CA ARG A 47 1.62 14.89 2.95
C ARG A 47 2.71 14.13 3.71
N ASP A 48 2.42 12.91 4.17
CA ASP A 48 3.38 12.10 4.91
C ASP A 48 4.64 11.82 4.07
N LYS A 49 4.49 11.58 2.75
CA LYS A 49 5.63 11.41 1.83
C LYS A 49 6.48 12.67 1.68
N GLU A 50 5.85 13.84 1.60
CA GLU A 50 6.56 15.13 1.55
C GLU A 50 7.35 15.36 2.84
N LEU A 51 6.70 15.16 3.99
CA LEU A 51 7.32 15.31 5.31
C LEU A 51 8.46 14.33 5.54
N GLU A 52 8.34 13.09 5.08
CA GLU A 52 9.41 12.09 5.18
C GLU A 52 10.68 12.56 4.47
N SER A 53 10.55 13.19 3.29
CA SER A 53 11.69 13.76 2.56
C SER A 53 12.37 14.89 3.34
N ASP A 54 11.58 15.77 3.97
CA ASP A 54 12.09 16.85 4.79
C ASP A 54 12.80 16.34 6.06
N ILE A 55 12.23 15.34 6.73
CA ILE A 55 12.85 14.70 7.90
C ILE A 55 14.20 14.09 7.51
N GLN A 56 14.26 13.37 6.38
CA GLN A 56 15.50 12.79 5.87
C GLN A 56 16.55 13.86 5.53
N ARG A 57 16.13 15.00 4.97
CA ARG A 57 17.01 16.13 4.68
C ARG A 57 17.62 16.70 5.95
N VAL A 58 16.81 16.95 6.99
CA VAL A 58 17.29 17.45 8.28
C VAL A 58 18.23 16.44 8.94
N TRP A 59 17.86 15.15 8.92
CA TRP A 59 18.68 14.09 9.51
C TRP A 59 20.07 13.97 8.87
N LYS A 60 20.18 14.10 7.54
CA LYS A 60 21.48 14.05 6.84
C LYS A 60 22.35 15.31 7.03
N ASN A 61 21.75 16.43 7.40
CA ASN A 61 22.43 17.71 7.57
C ASN A 61 22.86 17.99 9.03
N ASN A 62 22.55 17.08 9.96
CA ASN A 62 23.06 17.06 11.33
C ASN A 62 24.18 16.02 11.46
#